data_AF-A0A7S2HLG5-F1
#
_entry.id   AF-A0A7S2HLG5-F1
#
_cell.length_a   1.000
_cell.length_b   1.000
_cell.length_c   1.000
_cell.angle_alpha   90.00
_cell.angle_beta   90.00
_cell.angle_gamma   90.00
#
_symmetry.space_group_name_H-M   'P 1'
#
loop_
_entity.id
_entity.type
_entity.pdbx_description
1 polymer ?
#
loop_
_entity_poly.entity_id
_entity_poly.type
_entity_poly.pdbx_seq_one_letter_code
_entity_poly.pdbx_strand_id
1 'polypeptide(L)'
;LRLADGRAFDSPQFGGGELDRFSKRLADFERSHPIRIHRCSPAEAPAVGYFRFATAPAFRTWCIGKGLEGVSVDYALPKAEMGLPSVREDSVALRMRYSHFGCNVVHEDIAFKPGVDAHAAKMDLKHIVEDMGGKLPAEHGHGTEYVAPK
;
A
#
# COMPACT_ATOMS: atom_id res chain seq x y z
N LEU A 1 20.24 -12.01 -10.65
CA LEU A 1 20.51 -11.79 -9.20
C LEU A 1 21.47 -12.87 -8.69
N ARG A 2 22.63 -12.51 -8.14
CA ARG A 2 23.56 -13.47 -7.51
C ARG A 2 23.55 -13.29 -6.01
N LEU A 3 23.53 -14.33 -5.18
CA LEU A 3 23.79 -14.27 -3.73
C LEU A 3 25.09 -13.49 -3.44
N ALA A 4 25.27 -13.05 -2.20
CA ALA A 4 26.48 -12.29 -1.82
C ALA A 4 27.79 -13.06 -2.12
N ASP A 5 27.70 -14.38 -2.29
CA ASP A 5 28.77 -15.30 -2.67
C ASP A 5 28.86 -15.60 -4.20
N GLY A 6 28.10 -14.88 -5.02
CA GLY A 6 28.12 -15.03 -6.48
C GLY A 6 27.26 -16.16 -7.04
N ARG A 7 26.60 -17.00 -6.22
CA ARG A 7 25.69 -18.05 -6.72
C ARG A 7 24.41 -17.46 -7.30
N ALA A 8 23.81 -18.09 -8.31
CA ALA A 8 22.47 -17.71 -8.75
C ALA A 8 21.49 -17.82 -7.57
N PHE A 9 20.60 -16.85 -7.41
CA PHE A 9 19.50 -16.99 -6.45
C PHE A 9 18.54 -18.05 -7.00
N ASP A 10 18.63 -19.26 -6.44
CA ASP A 10 17.78 -20.39 -6.79
C ASP A 10 16.64 -20.47 -5.77
N SER A 11 15.45 -20.06 -6.19
CA SER A 11 14.23 -20.19 -5.40
C SER A 11 13.38 -21.29 -6.03
N PRO A 12 12.86 -22.25 -5.25
CA PRO A 12 11.95 -23.27 -5.77
C PRO A 12 10.65 -22.66 -6.33
N GLN A 13 10.37 -21.38 -6.04
CA GLN A 13 9.21 -20.64 -6.54
C GLN A 13 9.48 -19.89 -7.85
N PHE A 14 10.75 -19.65 -8.21
CA PHE A 14 11.14 -18.80 -9.36
C PHE A 14 12.39 -19.36 -10.07
N GLY A 15 12.20 -20.31 -10.99
CA GLY A 15 13.28 -21.03 -11.68
C GLY A 15 13.37 -20.80 -13.21
N GLY A 16 12.41 -20.11 -13.81
CA GLY A 16 12.31 -19.84 -15.25
C GLY A 16 12.95 -18.51 -15.69
N GLY A 17 13.90 -17.98 -14.92
CA GLY A 17 14.54 -16.69 -15.17
C GLY A 17 13.70 -15.47 -14.80
N GLU A 18 12.61 -15.65 -14.04
CA GLU A 18 11.73 -14.56 -13.56
C GLU A 18 12.52 -13.50 -12.81
N LEU A 19 13.43 -13.92 -11.95
CA LEU A 19 14.24 -13.03 -11.12
C LEU A 19 15.20 -12.17 -11.94
N ASP A 20 15.76 -12.72 -13.01
CA ASP A 20 16.63 -11.96 -13.90
C ASP A 20 15.82 -10.96 -14.73
N ARG A 21 14.63 -11.37 -15.23
CA ARG A 21 13.69 -10.44 -15.89
C ARG A 21 13.26 -9.31 -14.94
N PHE A 22 12.94 -9.63 -13.70
CA PHE A 22 12.58 -8.66 -12.66
C PHE A 22 13.74 -7.70 -12.38
N SER A 23 14.95 -8.23 -12.15
CA SER A 23 16.17 -7.42 -11.91
C SER A 23 16.44 -6.46 -13.06
N LYS A 24 16.31 -6.94 -14.31
CA LYS A 24 16.50 -6.11 -15.50
C LYS A 24 15.48 -4.97 -15.53
N ARG A 25 14.20 -5.25 -15.28
CA ARG A 25 13.14 -4.22 -15.24
C ARG A 25 13.40 -3.17 -14.16
N LEU A 26 13.84 -3.59 -12.98
CA LEU A 26 14.23 -2.68 -11.90
C LEU A 26 15.39 -1.77 -12.30
N ALA A 27 16.46 -2.33 -12.88
CA ALA A 27 17.59 -1.53 -13.35
C ALA A 27 17.20 -0.57 -14.49
N ASP A 28 16.31 -0.98 -15.40
CA ASP A 28 15.79 -0.12 -16.46
C ASP A 28 14.96 1.05 -15.88
N PHE A 29 14.19 0.78 -14.83
CA PHE A 29 13.40 1.78 -14.12
C PHE A 29 14.29 2.80 -13.38
N GLU A 30 15.31 2.33 -12.66
CA GLU A 30 16.28 3.18 -11.96
C GLU A 30 17.04 4.12 -12.90
N ARG A 31 17.37 3.69 -14.13
CA ARG A 31 18.01 4.57 -15.12
C ARG A 31 17.08 5.66 -15.66
N SER A 32 15.77 5.44 -15.60
CA SER A 32 14.77 6.32 -16.19
C SER A 32 14.10 7.25 -15.16
N HIS A 33 14.34 7.03 -13.86
CA HIS A 33 13.68 7.75 -12.77
C HIS A 33 14.68 8.12 -11.67
N PRO A 34 14.46 9.21 -10.92
CA PRO A 34 15.36 9.65 -9.84
C PRO A 34 15.18 8.81 -8.56
N ILE A 35 15.39 7.50 -8.67
CA ILE A 35 15.30 6.56 -7.56
C ILE A 35 16.62 5.80 -7.41
N ARG A 36 16.80 5.12 -6.28
CA ARG A 36 17.89 4.15 -6.08
C ARG A 36 17.31 2.81 -5.64
N ILE A 37 17.79 1.74 -6.25
CA ILE A 37 17.41 0.37 -5.89
C ILE A 37 18.55 -0.24 -5.07
N HIS A 38 18.24 -0.57 -3.82
CA HIS A 38 19.18 -1.19 -2.91
C HIS A 38 18.85 -2.66 -2.72
N ARG A 39 19.88 -3.50 -2.77
CA ARG A 39 19.73 -4.90 -2.40
C ARG A 39 19.96 -5.05 -0.91
N CYS A 40 18.89 -5.38 -0.19
CA CYS A 40 18.97 -5.66 1.23
C CYS A 40 19.94 -6.82 1.51
N SER A 41 20.82 -6.61 2.50
CA SER A 41 21.58 -7.65 3.17
C SER A 41 20.66 -8.58 3.97
N PRO A 42 21.16 -9.76 4.39
CA PRO A 42 20.39 -10.67 5.25
C PRO A 42 19.91 -10.03 6.57
N ALA A 43 20.63 -9.02 7.08
CA ALA A 43 20.24 -8.29 8.29
C ALA A 43 19.18 -7.21 8.01
N GLU A 44 19.20 -6.57 6.84
CA GLU A 44 18.23 -5.53 6.46
C GLU A 44 16.87 -6.11 6.05
N ALA A 45 16.85 -7.28 5.39
CA ALA A 45 15.63 -7.84 4.83
C ALA A 45 14.49 -8.04 5.86
N PRO A 46 14.73 -8.57 7.08
CA PRO A 46 13.71 -8.65 8.12
C PRO A 46 13.23 -7.27 8.58
N ALA A 47 14.14 -6.29 8.71
CA ALA A 47 13.82 -4.95 9.19
C ALA A 47 12.86 -4.22 8.23
N VAL A 48 13.06 -4.36 6.91
CA VAL A 48 12.11 -3.81 5.91
C VAL A 48 10.74 -4.45 6.04
N GLY A 49 10.70 -5.77 6.28
CA GLY A 49 9.45 -6.49 6.56
C GLY A 49 8.75 -5.94 7.81
N TYR A 50 9.46 -5.79 8.92
CA TYR A 50 8.90 -5.22 10.15
C TYR A 50 8.38 -3.80 9.94
N PHE A 51 9.13 -2.95 9.24
CA PHE A 51 8.69 -1.60 8.92
C PHE A 51 7.36 -1.60 8.15
N ARG A 52 7.23 -2.46 7.13
CA ARG A 52 6.01 -2.60 6.33
C ARG A 52 4.81 -3.11 7.14
N PHE A 53 5.01 -4.10 8.02
CA PHE A 53 3.91 -4.71 8.77
C PHE A 53 3.56 -3.97 10.06
N ALA A 54 4.49 -3.17 10.62
CA ALA A 54 4.22 -2.30 11.75
C ALA A 54 3.47 -1.02 11.36
N THR A 55 3.32 -0.71 10.07
CA THR A 55 2.75 0.55 9.59
C THR A 55 1.31 0.77 10.09
N ALA A 56 0.41 -0.20 9.89
CA ALA A 56 -0.99 -0.10 10.31
C ALA A 56 -1.17 0.06 11.84
N PRO A 57 -0.55 -0.78 12.70
CA PRO A 57 -0.67 -0.57 14.15
C PRO A 57 0.01 0.73 14.60
N ALA A 58 1.13 1.14 14.00
CA ALA A 58 1.78 2.42 14.31
C ALA A 58 0.87 3.61 14.00
N PHE A 59 0.17 3.60 12.87
CA PHE A 59 -0.83 4.60 12.51
C PHE A 59 -1.95 4.66 13.56
N ARG A 60 -2.50 3.51 13.95
CA ARG A 60 -3.56 3.45 14.98
C ARG A 60 -3.09 3.98 16.33
N THR A 61 -1.92 3.56 16.80
CA THR A 61 -1.32 4.05 18.06
C THR A 61 -1.09 5.56 18.01
N TRP A 62 -0.61 6.08 16.88
CA TRP A 62 -0.41 7.50 16.68
C TRP A 62 -1.73 8.29 16.75
N CYS A 63 -2.80 7.82 16.10
CA CYS A 63 -4.12 8.44 16.16
C CYS A 63 -4.63 8.55 17.61
N ILE A 64 -4.55 7.44 18.36
CA ILE A 64 -4.96 7.39 19.77
C ILE A 64 -4.13 8.38 20.60
N GLY A 65 -2.81 8.40 20.43
CA GLY A 65 -1.92 9.31 21.16
C GLY A 65 -2.14 10.79 20.83
N LYS A 66 -2.75 11.09 19.69
CA LYS A 66 -3.13 12.45 19.27
C LYS A 66 -4.58 12.80 19.55
N GLY A 67 -5.39 11.86 20.04
CA GLY A 67 -6.84 12.06 20.21
C GLY A 67 -7.55 12.30 18.88
N LEU A 68 -7.08 11.68 17.79
CA LEU A 68 -7.64 11.82 16.45
C LEU A 68 -8.39 10.56 16.03
N GLU A 69 -9.40 10.73 15.19
CA GLU A 69 -10.06 9.63 14.52
C GLU A 69 -9.32 9.29 13.23
N GLY A 70 -9.00 7.99 13.07
CA GLY A 70 -8.35 7.46 11.89
C GLY A 70 -9.11 6.28 11.31
N VAL A 71 -9.13 6.21 9.99
CA VAL A 71 -9.76 5.12 9.22
C VAL A 71 -8.70 4.43 8.36
N SER A 72 -8.91 3.15 8.13
CA SER A 72 -8.14 2.35 7.19
C SER A 72 -9.07 1.87 6.08
N VAL A 73 -8.63 1.99 4.84
CA VAL A 73 -9.33 1.46 3.66
C VAL A 73 -8.39 0.63 2.80
N ASP A 74 -8.91 -0.42 2.18
CA ASP A 74 -8.19 -1.26 1.24
C ASP A 74 -8.93 -1.34 -0.10
N TYR A 75 -8.31 -0.84 -1.16
CA TYR A 75 -8.97 -0.77 -2.47
C TYR A 75 -8.04 -1.17 -3.61
N ALA A 76 -8.64 -1.53 -4.74
CA ALA A 76 -7.95 -1.77 -6.00
C ALA A 76 -8.59 -0.93 -7.09
N LEU A 77 -7.80 -0.09 -7.76
CA LEU A 77 -8.24 0.67 -8.94
C LEU A 77 -8.01 -0.14 -10.23
N PRO A 78 -8.65 0.26 -11.35
CA PRO A 78 -8.26 -0.27 -12.66
C PRO A 78 -6.76 -0.09 -12.91
N LYS A 79 -6.09 -1.08 -13.53
CA LYS A 79 -4.62 -1.04 -13.74
C LYS A 79 -4.15 0.13 -14.62
N ALA A 80 -5.04 0.69 -15.43
CA ALA A 80 -4.77 1.85 -16.27
C ALA A 80 -4.99 3.19 -15.54
N GLU A 81 -5.58 3.15 -14.34
CA GLU A 81 -5.79 4.34 -13.53
C GLU A 81 -4.48 4.81 -12.92
N MET A 82 -4.13 6.06 -13.17
CA MET A 82 -2.88 6.69 -12.72
C MET A 82 -3.12 7.77 -11.66
N GLY A 83 -4.37 8.20 -11.50
CA GLY A 83 -4.84 9.12 -10.49
C GLY A 83 -5.02 8.45 -9.13
N LEU A 84 -5.25 9.29 -8.13
CA LEU A 84 -5.47 8.88 -6.75
C LEU A 84 -6.87 9.31 -6.31
N PRO A 85 -7.57 8.51 -5.49
CA PRO A 85 -8.82 8.93 -4.90
C PRO A 85 -8.60 10.22 -4.12
N SER A 86 -9.36 11.26 -4.47
CA SER A 86 -9.28 12.54 -3.79
C SER A 86 -9.81 12.42 -2.37
N VAL A 87 -9.21 13.16 -1.45
CA VAL A 87 -9.73 13.38 -0.10
C VAL A 87 -9.80 14.88 0.13
N ARG A 88 -10.64 15.31 1.07
CA ARG A 88 -10.68 16.70 1.50
C ARG A 88 -9.42 17.05 2.28
N GLU A 89 -8.40 17.58 1.61
CA GLU A 89 -7.09 17.85 2.21
C GLU A 89 -7.16 18.79 3.44
N ASP A 90 -8.17 19.67 3.49
CA ASP A 90 -8.45 20.53 4.64
C ASP A 90 -8.90 19.74 5.88
N SER A 91 -9.48 18.55 5.71
CA SER A 91 -9.96 17.69 6.80
C SER A 91 -8.91 16.69 7.30
N VAL A 92 -7.84 16.45 6.54
CA VAL A 92 -6.83 15.43 6.84
C VAL A 92 -5.75 15.96 7.79
N ALA A 93 -5.45 15.21 8.84
CA ALA A 93 -4.32 15.44 9.73
C ALA A 93 -3.08 14.63 9.33
N LEU A 94 -3.26 13.40 8.87
CA LEU A 94 -2.20 12.53 8.34
C LEU A 94 -2.80 11.55 7.33
N ARG A 95 -2.10 11.31 6.22
CA ARG A 95 -2.47 10.32 5.20
C ARG A 95 -1.26 9.43 4.92
N MET A 96 -1.40 8.14 5.13
CA MET A 96 -0.36 7.14 4.92
C MET A 96 -0.84 6.13 3.89
N ARG A 97 0.04 5.75 2.97
CA ARG A 97 -0.27 4.78 1.93
C ARG A 97 0.82 3.73 1.83
N TYR A 98 0.38 2.48 1.72
CA TYR A 98 1.22 1.31 1.49
C TYR A 98 0.41 0.28 0.72
N SER A 99 1.05 -0.75 0.14
CA SER A 99 0.35 -1.62 -0.82
C SER A 99 0.87 -3.03 -0.85
N HIS A 100 0.08 -3.91 -1.46
CA HIS A 100 0.56 -5.09 -2.15
C HIS A 100 0.78 -4.71 -3.62
N PHE A 101 1.91 -4.05 -3.88
CA PHE A 101 2.20 -3.43 -5.18
C PHE A 101 1.98 -4.37 -6.38
N GLY A 102 2.41 -5.64 -6.27
CA GLY A 102 2.24 -6.63 -7.34
C GLY A 102 0.78 -7.04 -7.59
N CYS A 103 -0.08 -6.98 -6.56
CA CYS A 103 -1.50 -7.34 -6.64
C CYS A 103 -2.40 -6.14 -6.97
N ASN A 104 -1.84 -4.93 -7.07
CA ASN A 104 -2.57 -3.68 -7.23
C ASN A 104 -3.60 -3.40 -6.10
N VAL A 105 -3.28 -3.85 -4.88
CA VAL A 105 -4.08 -3.56 -3.67
C VAL A 105 -3.40 -2.45 -2.89
N VAL A 106 -4.13 -1.37 -2.64
CA VAL A 106 -3.69 -0.20 -1.89
C VAL A 106 -4.34 -0.22 -0.51
N HIS A 107 -3.53 -0.03 0.52
CA HIS A 107 -3.98 0.33 1.85
C HIS A 107 -3.75 1.82 2.06
N GLU A 108 -4.78 2.50 2.52
CA GLU A 108 -4.74 3.92 2.80
C GLU A 108 -5.31 4.18 4.19
N ASP A 109 -4.44 4.70 5.04
CA ASP A 109 -4.71 5.06 6.43
C ASP A 109 -4.81 6.58 6.52
N ILE A 110 -5.95 7.09 6.96
CA ILE A 110 -6.25 8.53 6.99
C ILE A 110 -6.70 8.92 8.38
N ALA A 111 -5.96 9.82 9.02
CA ALA A 111 -6.37 10.48 10.25
C ALA A 111 -6.98 11.83 9.92
N PHE A 112 -8.11 12.16 10.53
CA PHE A 112 -8.82 13.41 10.32
C PHE A 112 -8.61 14.39 11.47
N LYS A 113 -8.73 15.68 11.16
CA LYS A 113 -8.70 16.76 12.16
C LYS A 113 -9.93 16.67 13.08
N PRO A 114 -9.84 17.21 14.32
CA PRO A 114 -10.98 17.22 15.24
C PRO A 114 -12.24 17.84 14.62
N GLY A 115 -13.40 17.23 14.89
CA GLY A 115 -14.70 17.69 14.39
C GLY A 115 -15.09 17.20 12.99
N VAL A 116 -14.22 16.44 12.32
CA VAL A 116 -14.55 15.75 11.06
C VAL A 116 -15.25 14.43 11.39
N ASP A 117 -16.37 14.15 10.73
CA ASP A 117 -16.99 12.84 10.74
C ASP A 117 -16.15 11.86 9.91
N ALA A 118 -15.33 11.06 10.58
CA ALA A 118 -14.42 10.12 9.94
C ALA A 118 -15.16 9.00 9.19
N HIS A 119 -16.37 8.63 9.65
CA HIS A 119 -17.17 7.61 8.99
C HIS A 119 -17.74 8.14 7.66
N ALA A 120 -18.33 9.34 7.68
CA ALA A 120 -18.80 9.99 6.45
C ALA A 120 -17.65 10.18 5.45
N ALA A 121 -16.49 10.65 5.90
CA ALA A 121 -15.31 10.82 5.05
C ALA A 121 -14.80 9.49 4.45
N LYS A 122 -14.89 8.38 5.20
CA LYS A 122 -14.57 7.04 4.70
C LYS A 122 -15.56 6.58 3.61
N MET A 123 -16.85 6.86 3.79
CA MET A 123 -17.87 6.52 2.80
C MET A 123 -17.75 7.37 1.53
N ASP A 124 -17.42 8.66 1.65
CA ASP A 124 -17.12 9.52 0.50
C ASP A 124 -15.93 8.97 -0.31
N LEU A 125 -14.85 8.57 0.38
CA LEU A 125 -13.70 7.94 -0.27
C LEU A 125 -14.07 6.63 -0.98
N LYS A 126 -14.93 5.80 -0.37
CA LYS A 126 -15.45 4.59 -1.00
C LYS A 126 -16.17 4.93 -2.32
N HIS A 127 -17.08 5.91 -2.32
CA HIS A 127 -17.79 6.30 -3.53
C HIS A 127 -16.85 6.81 -4.61
N ILE A 128 -15.85 7.62 -4.25
CA ILE A 128 -14.82 8.09 -5.20
C ILE A 128 -14.08 6.91 -5.83
N VAL A 129 -13.69 5.91 -5.02
CA VAL A 129 -13.04 4.70 -5.54
C VAL A 129 -13.96 3.95 -6.51
N GLU A 130 -15.24 3.79 -6.19
CA GLU A 130 -16.23 3.13 -7.05
C GLU A 130 -16.45 3.90 -8.36
N ASP A 131 -16.52 5.23 -8.30
CA ASP A 131 -16.65 6.11 -9.47
C ASP A 131 -15.41 6.04 -10.39
N MET A 132 -14.23 5.81 -9.82
CA MET A 132 -12.99 5.51 -10.56
C MET A 132 -12.96 4.08 -11.13
N GLY A 133 -14.04 3.31 -10.99
CA GLY A 133 -14.10 1.90 -11.41
C GLY A 133 -13.32 0.94 -10.52
N GLY A 134 -12.95 1.39 -9.33
CA GLY A 134 -12.25 0.60 -8.33
C GLY A 134 -13.17 -0.32 -7.55
N LYS A 135 -12.55 -1.19 -6.75
CA LYS A 135 -13.23 -2.12 -5.84
C LYS A 135 -12.72 -1.95 -4.43
N LEU A 136 -13.66 -2.00 -3.49
CA LEU A 136 -13.44 -1.89 -2.06
C LEU A 136 -14.47 -2.78 -1.35
N PRO A 137 -14.10 -3.58 -0.35
CA PRO A 137 -12.73 -3.89 0.07
C PRO A 137 -12.03 -4.82 -0.93
N ALA A 138 -10.73 -4.65 -1.10
CA ALA A 138 -9.93 -5.42 -2.04
C ALA A 138 -9.43 -6.76 -1.46
N GLU A 139 -9.18 -6.81 -0.14
CA GLU A 139 -8.67 -8.01 0.53
C GLU A 139 -9.25 -8.26 1.94
N HIS A 140 -9.68 -7.22 2.65
CA HIS A 140 -10.13 -7.37 4.05
C HIS A 140 -11.57 -7.88 4.20
N GLY A 141 -12.33 -7.94 3.09
CA GLY A 141 -13.72 -8.40 3.09
C GLY A 141 -14.70 -7.39 3.71
N HIS A 142 -15.99 -7.60 3.45
CA HIS A 142 -17.03 -6.58 3.73
C HIS A 142 -17.30 -6.37 5.22
N GLY A 143 -17.16 -7.42 6.03
CA GLY A 143 -17.37 -7.35 7.48
C GLY A 143 -18.72 -6.73 7.85
N THR A 144 -18.71 -5.85 8.84
CA THR A 144 -19.85 -4.98 9.21
C THR A 144 -19.72 -3.55 8.66
N GLU A 145 -18.61 -3.23 8.00
CA GLU A 145 -18.28 -1.88 7.57
C GLU A 145 -18.77 -1.57 6.15
N TYR A 146 -18.92 -2.60 5.32
CA TYR A 146 -19.35 -2.47 3.94
C TYR A 146 -20.54 -3.37 3.65
N VAL A 147 -21.46 -2.89 2.82
CA VAL A 147 -22.53 -3.72 2.27
C VAL A 147 -21.93 -4.64 1.21
N ALA A 148 -22.14 -5.94 1.35
CA ALA A 148 -21.69 -6.91 0.36
C ALA A 148 -22.50 -6.79 -0.95
N PRO A 149 -21.86 -6.97 -2.12
CA PRO A 149 -22.58 -7.03 -3.39
C PRO A 149 -23.55 -8.22 -3.39
N LYS A 150 -24.68 -8.05 -4.10
CA LYS A 150 -25.69 -9.09 -4.26
C LYS A 150 -25.23 -10.22 -5.16
#